data_AF-A0A9E3JXR6-F1
#
_entry.id   AF-A0A9E3JXR6-F1
#
_cell.length_a   1.000
_cell.length_b   1.000
_cell.length_c   1.000
_cell.angle_alpha   90.00
_cell.angle_beta   90.00
_cell.angle_gamma   90.00
#
_symmetry.space_group_name_H-M   'P 1'
#
loop_
_entity.id
_entity.type
_entity.pdbx_description
1 polymer ?
#
loop_
_entity_poly.entity_id
_entity_poly.type
_entity_poly.pdbx_seq_one_letter_code
_entity_poly.pdbx_strand_id
1 'polypeptide(L)'
;MKLFFRKSIKPFAFVAVAGVLAAAAHAQTSCGSICQYYAQQAYNSVKASSAQQMTTYCNTLTDPNAKSACLASVPAYSEAQAQAAYTQTANQCGQTCHG
;
A
#
# COMPACT_ATOMS: atom_id res chain seq x y z
N MET A 1 32.75 14.29 -9.58
CA MET A 1 32.00 13.60 -8.50
C MET A 1 30.51 13.57 -8.86
N LYS A 2 29.96 12.35 -8.96
CA LYS A 2 28.54 11.93 -8.87
C LYS A 2 27.44 12.75 -9.58
N LEU A 3 27.12 12.30 -10.80
CA LEU A 3 25.83 12.51 -11.47
C LEU A 3 24.75 11.65 -10.81
N PHE A 4 23.77 12.28 -10.17
CA PHE A 4 22.58 11.62 -9.62
C PHE A 4 21.56 11.38 -10.74
N PHE A 5 21.57 10.19 -11.33
CA PHE A 5 20.44 9.68 -12.11
C PHE A 5 19.27 9.37 -11.16
N ARG A 6 18.38 10.34 -10.93
CA ARG A 6 17.08 10.07 -10.29
C ARG A 6 16.13 9.44 -11.32
N LYS A 7 15.96 8.13 -11.16
CA LYS A 7 15.04 7.23 -11.83
C LYS A 7 13.62 7.80 -11.87
N SER A 8 13.15 8.11 -13.09
CA SER A 8 11.78 8.48 -13.40
C SER A 8 10.99 7.21 -13.71
N ILE A 9 10.02 6.85 -12.86
CA ILE A 9 9.02 5.79 -13.12
C ILE A 9 7.63 6.26 -12.62
N LYS A 10 6.86 6.76 -13.59
CA LYS A 10 5.40 6.77 -13.85
C LYS A 10 4.32 6.90 -12.73
N PRO A 11 3.17 7.55 -13.03
CA PRO A 11 2.20 8.08 -12.07
C PRO A 11 0.89 7.27 -12.04
N PHE A 12 0.90 6.03 -11.55
CA PHE A 12 -0.30 5.17 -11.54
C PHE A 12 -0.87 4.85 -10.14
N ALA A 13 -0.36 5.48 -9.09
CA ALA A 13 -0.72 5.12 -7.71
C ALA A 13 -1.80 6.01 -7.05
N PHE A 14 -2.33 7.03 -7.75
CA PHE A 14 -3.13 8.08 -7.08
C PHE A 14 -4.66 7.92 -7.18
N VAL A 15 -5.19 6.99 -7.99
CA VAL A 15 -6.64 6.96 -8.25
C VAL A 15 -7.43 6.11 -7.24
N ALA A 16 -6.82 5.08 -6.63
CA ALA A 16 -7.53 4.18 -5.72
C ALA A 16 -7.79 4.79 -4.32
N VAL A 17 -7.06 5.83 -3.94
CA VAL A 17 -7.11 6.42 -2.60
C VAL A 17 -8.27 7.41 -2.44
N ALA A 18 -8.72 8.04 -3.53
CA ALA A 18 -9.74 9.09 -3.49
C ALA A 18 -11.12 8.59 -3.06
N GLY A 19 -11.51 7.36 -3.47
CA GLY A 19 -12.83 6.81 -3.17
C GLY A 19 -13.04 6.45 -1.69
N VAL A 20 -11.95 6.14 -0.97
CA VAL A 20 -12.00 5.75 0.45
C VAL A 20 -12.10 6.98 1.35
N LEU A 21 -11.56 8.12 0.92
CA LEU A 21 -11.51 9.36 1.70
C LEU A 21 -12.88 10.05 1.83
N ALA A 22 -13.77 9.89 0.86
CA ALA A 22 -15.09 10.54 0.87
C ALA A 22 -16.03 10.02 1.97
N ALA A 23 -15.82 8.80 2.46
CA ALA A 23 -16.66 8.19 3.51
C ALA A 23 -16.25 8.59 4.94
N ALA A 24 -15.08 9.19 5.13
CA ALA A 24 -14.52 9.48 6.45
C ALA A 24 -15.01 10.80 7.08
N ALA A 25 -15.78 11.63 6.35
CA ALA A 25 -16.17 12.98 6.78
C ALA A 25 -17.31 13.05 7.82
N HIS A 26 -17.92 11.94 8.22
CA HIS A 26 -19.18 11.94 9.00
C HIS A 26 -19.12 11.33 10.41
N ALA A 27 -17.96 11.23 11.08
CA ALA A 27 -17.91 10.55 12.38
C ALA A 27 -16.92 11.13 13.40
N GLN A 28 -17.04 12.41 13.77
CA GLN A 28 -16.13 13.08 14.72
C GLN A 28 -16.08 12.50 16.16
N THR A 29 -16.96 11.57 16.57
CA THR A 29 -16.90 10.92 17.90
C THR A 29 -16.53 9.43 17.89
N SER A 30 -16.45 8.80 16.70
CA SER A 30 -16.11 7.39 16.51
C SER A 30 -14.87 7.18 15.62
N CYS A 31 -14.14 8.26 15.37
CA CYS A 31 -12.96 8.29 14.51
C CYS A 31 -11.90 7.26 14.86
N GLY A 32 -11.59 6.98 16.13
CA GLY A 32 -10.53 6.02 16.48
C GLY A 32 -10.79 4.62 15.91
N SER A 33 -11.97 4.05 16.17
CA SER A 33 -12.34 2.71 15.70
C SER A 33 -12.65 2.67 14.20
N ILE A 34 -13.25 3.73 13.65
CA ILE A 34 -13.53 3.84 12.22
C ILE A 34 -12.24 4.00 11.40
N CYS A 35 -11.29 4.83 11.86
CA CYS A 35 -9.99 4.98 11.21
C CYS A 35 -9.17 3.68 11.27
N GLN A 36 -9.21 2.97 12.40
CA GLN A 36 -8.60 1.63 12.49
C GLN A 36 -9.25 0.64 11.51
N TYR A 37 -10.58 0.66 11.38
CA TYR A 37 -11.30 -0.18 10.42
C TYR A 37 -10.88 0.11 8.98
N TYR A 38 -10.83 1.39 8.57
CA TYR A 38 -10.38 1.76 7.22
C TYR A 38 -8.90 1.47 6.99
N ALA A 39 -8.04 1.73 7.97
CA ALA A 39 -6.62 1.40 7.90
C ALA A 39 -6.41 -0.11 7.76
N GLN A 40 -7.19 -0.93 8.47
CA GLN A 40 -7.15 -2.39 8.36
C GLN A 40 -7.66 -2.88 7.00
N GLN A 41 -8.71 -2.25 6.44
CA GLN A 41 -9.16 -2.53 5.08
C GLN A 41 -8.08 -2.18 4.05
N ALA A 42 -7.46 -1.00 4.16
CA ALA A 42 -6.37 -0.58 3.29
C ALA A 42 -5.19 -1.55 3.39
N TYR A 43 -4.82 -1.97 4.60
CA TYR A 43 -3.81 -2.99 4.84
C TYR A 43 -4.12 -4.29 4.08
N ASN A 44 -5.31 -4.86 4.27
CA ASN A 44 -5.69 -6.13 3.64
C ASN A 44 -5.74 -6.02 2.12
N SER A 45 -6.31 -4.93 1.59
CA SER A 45 -6.41 -4.67 0.15
C SER A 45 -5.04 -4.49 -0.50
N VAL A 46 -4.15 -3.70 0.12
CA VAL A 46 -2.80 -3.47 -0.37
C VAL A 46 -1.96 -4.74 -0.23
N LYS A 47 -2.08 -5.50 0.86
CA LYS A 47 -1.36 -6.78 1.02
C LYS A 47 -1.70 -7.74 -0.12
N ALA A 48 -2.98 -7.95 -0.37
CA ALA A 48 -3.44 -8.86 -1.43
C ALA A 48 -3.00 -8.39 -2.82
N SER A 49 -3.22 -7.11 -3.15
CA SER A 49 -2.86 -6.57 -4.47
C SER A 49 -1.34 -6.54 -4.70
N SER A 50 -0.55 -6.15 -3.70
CA SER A 50 0.92 -6.13 -3.77
C SER A 50 1.49 -7.54 -3.92
N ALA A 51 0.96 -8.50 -3.17
CA ALA A 51 1.36 -9.90 -3.28
C ALA A 51 1.05 -10.45 -4.67
N GLN A 52 -0.14 -10.16 -5.21
CA GLN A 52 -0.53 -10.59 -6.54
C GLN A 52 0.35 -9.97 -7.63
N GLN A 53 0.58 -8.65 -7.59
CA GLN A 53 1.44 -7.96 -8.55
C GLN A 53 2.87 -8.51 -8.53
N MET A 54 3.44 -8.68 -7.33
CA MET A 54 4.80 -9.21 -7.19
C MET A 54 4.87 -10.67 -7.64
N THR A 55 3.85 -11.48 -7.34
CA THR A 55 3.77 -12.87 -7.82
C THR A 55 3.68 -12.93 -9.34
N THR A 56 2.85 -12.10 -9.98
CA THR A 56 2.77 -12.01 -11.44
C THR A 56 4.12 -11.62 -12.02
N TYR A 57 4.79 -10.61 -11.46
CA TYR A 57 6.14 -10.22 -11.87
C TYR A 57 7.15 -11.36 -11.74
N CYS A 58 7.21 -12.03 -10.58
CA CYS A 58 8.13 -13.16 -10.37
C CYS A 58 7.86 -14.30 -11.36
N ASN A 59 6.61 -14.52 -11.77
CA ASN A 59 6.26 -15.52 -12.78
C ASN A 59 6.72 -15.16 -14.20
N THR A 60 7.02 -13.89 -14.49
CA THR A 60 7.63 -13.49 -15.77
C THR A 60 9.13 -13.75 -15.84
N LEU A 61 9.78 -14.05 -14.70
CA LEU A 61 11.20 -14.38 -14.65
C LEU A 61 11.46 -15.76 -15.26
N THR A 62 12.38 -15.82 -16.21
CA THR A 62 12.78 -17.05 -16.91
C THR A 62 13.84 -17.83 -16.15
N ASP A 63 14.67 -17.16 -15.34
CA ASP A 63 15.66 -17.82 -14.49
C ASP A 63 14.97 -18.44 -13.25
N PRO A 64 15.10 -19.77 -13.02
CA PRO A 64 14.39 -20.46 -11.95
C PRO A 64 14.87 -20.06 -10.55
N ASN A 65 16.15 -19.72 -10.38
CA ASN A 65 16.71 -19.30 -9.09
C ASN A 65 16.23 -17.90 -8.73
N ALA A 66 16.22 -16.97 -9.69
CA ALA A 66 15.69 -15.63 -9.55
C ALA A 66 14.17 -15.65 -9.32
N LYS A 67 13.43 -16.51 -10.01
CA LYS A 67 12.00 -16.72 -9.80
C LYS A 67 11.72 -17.21 -8.38
N SER A 68 12.44 -18.22 -7.91
CA SER A 68 12.28 -18.78 -6.56
C SER A 68 12.59 -17.73 -5.48
N ALA A 69 13.72 -17.02 -5.60
CA ALA A 69 14.10 -15.95 -4.68
C ALA A 69 13.09 -14.78 -4.69
N CYS A 70 12.57 -14.44 -5.86
CA CYS A 70 11.54 -13.41 -6.02
C CYS A 70 10.24 -13.82 -5.31
N LEU A 71 9.73 -15.05 -5.55
CA LEU A 71 8.53 -15.57 -4.90
C LEU A 71 8.68 -15.65 -3.38
N ALA A 72 9.87 -16.03 -2.89
CA ALA A 72 10.18 -16.05 -1.46
C ALA A 72 10.14 -14.64 -0.82
N SER A 73 10.40 -13.58 -1.60
CA SER A 73 10.35 -12.19 -1.13
C SER A 73 8.95 -11.57 -1.15
N VAL A 74 7.97 -12.18 -1.84
CA VAL A 74 6.60 -11.67 -1.97
C VAL A 74 5.94 -11.38 -0.63
N PRO A 75 6.00 -12.27 0.39
CA PRO A 75 5.35 -12.01 1.68
C PRO A 75 5.88 -10.74 2.33
N ALA A 76 7.21 -10.64 2.51
CA ALA A 76 7.85 -9.49 3.13
C ALA A 76 7.60 -8.19 2.36
N TYR A 77 7.62 -8.23 1.02
CA TYR A 77 7.28 -7.08 0.19
C TYR A 77 5.83 -6.63 0.41
N SER A 78 4.88 -7.57 0.35
CA SER A 78 3.45 -7.26 0.50
C SER A 78 3.11 -6.73 1.90
N GLU A 79 3.78 -7.22 2.94
CA GLU A 79 3.63 -6.74 4.32
C GLU A 79 4.18 -5.33 4.49
N ALA A 80 5.36 -5.04 3.93
CA ALA A 80 5.92 -3.69 3.99
C ALA A 80 5.00 -2.67 3.31
N GLN A 81 4.43 -3.01 2.14
CA GLN A 81 3.47 -2.14 1.43
C GLN A 81 2.17 -1.97 2.22
N ALA A 82 1.63 -3.06 2.76
CA ALA A 82 0.41 -3.03 3.55
C ALA A 82 0.55 -2.19 4.83
N GLN A 83 1.69 -2.30 5.52
CA GLN A 83 1.99 -1.53 6.74
C GLN A 83 2.10 -0.02 6.44
N ALA A 84 2.71 0.34 5.32
CA ALA A 84 2.79 1.73 4.87
C ALA A 84 1.38 2.28 4.59
N ALA A 85 0.53 1.51 3.91
CA ALA A 85 -0.85 1.89 3.63
C ALA A 85 -1.68 2.04 4.91
N TYR A 86 -1.58 1.10 5.85
CA TYR A 86 -2.21 1.19 7.17
C TYR A 86 -1.85 2.51 7.87
N THR A 87 -0.55 2.80 7.95
CA THR A 87 -0.03 3.99 8.63
C THR A 87 -0.51 5.27 7.95
N GLN A 88 -0.49 5.32 6.62
CA GLN A 88 -0.97 6.47 5.86
C GLN A 88 -2.47 6.71 6.05
N THR A 89 -3.29 5.66 5.94
CA THR A 89 -4.75 5.75 6.12
C THR A 89 -5.11 6.12 7.56
N ALA A 90 -4.43 5.54 8.54
CA ALA A 90 -4.63 5.89 9.96
C ALA A 90 -4.28 7.36 10.23
N ASN A 91 -3.15 7.83 9.70
CA ASN A 91 -2.71 9.22 9.87
C ASN A 91 -3.64 10.21 9.16
N GLN A 92 -4.04 9.93 7.92
CA GLN A 92 -4.95 10.79 7.16
C GLN A 92 -6.33 10.85 7.82
N CYS A 93 -6.87 9.71 8.24
CA CYS A 93 -8.15 9.67 8.93
C CYS A 93 -8.07 10.39 10.28
N GLY A 94 -6.99 10.21 11.04
CA GLY A 94 -6.74 10.98 12.26
C GLY A 94 -6.68 12.49 12.01
N GLN A 95 -6.01 12.94 10.95
CA GLN A 95 -6.00 14.37 10.59
C GLN A 95 -7.39 14.91 10.24
N THR A 96 -8.18 14.16 9.48
CA THR A 96 -9.57 14.54 9.13
C THR A 96 -10.49 14.58 10.36
N CYS A 97 -10.20 13.78 11.37
CA CYS A 97 -10.98 13.69 12.60
C CYS A 97 -10.66 14.76 13.65
N HIS A 98 -9.46 15.33 13.59
CA HIS A 98 -9.00 16.39 14.51
C HIS A 98 -9.00 17.79 13.87
N GLY A 99 -9.47 17.91 12.62
CA GLY A 99 -9.64 19.17 11.88
C GLY A 99 -11.05 19.72 11.97
#